data_AF-A0A7X3TQ29-F1
#
_entry.id   AF-A0A7X3TQ29-F1
#
_cell.length_a   1.000
_cell.length_b   1.000
_cell.length_c   1.000
_cell.angle_alpha   90.00
_cell.angle_beta   90.00
_cell.angle_gamma   90.00
#
_symmetry.space_group_name_H-M   'P 1'
#
loop_
_entity.id
_entity.type
_entity.pdbx_description
1 polymer ?
#
loop_
_entity_poly.entity_id
_entity_poly.type
_entity_poly.pdbx_seq_one_letter_code
_entity_poly.pdbx_strand_id
1 'polypeptide(L)'
;MIKSIRLVNFKNFADETLRVGPFTVIVGANASGKSNIRDAFRFLCGIGDGFTLAEIIGGKSRSNWEPIRGAANEIIRFGQEKFSIEVEMNLDDGSAHYMIEVGPEIRNPGELQIKKEKLIVESETIFTAHSDDEHLRVRGAWDREQEEIFLQSNRAVLRQLTTPPIPESMSKQAFYELLPKIAEVVFILFEMRFLELSPDRMREPSLPGMDVLGDFGENLPTVLEEICTDPKRLEILTSWIHELTPM
;
A
#
# COMPACT_ATOMS: atom_id res chain seq x y z
N MET A 1 -4.27 -9.39 6.52
CA MET A 1 -3.22 -8.76 7.37
C MET A 1 -1.81 -9.11 6.88
N ILE A 2 -0.89 -8.13 6.76
CA ILE A 2 0.52 -8.38 6.40
C ILE A 2 1.26 -9.18 7.51
N LYS A 3 2.10 -10.12 7.10
CA LYS A 3 2.95 -10.99 7.95
C LYS A 3 4.43 -10.72 7.79
N SER A 4 4.87 -10.39 6.58
CA SER A 4 6.23 -9.95 6.34
C SER A 4 6.33 -9.07 5.12
N ILE A 5 7.37 -8.26 5.11
CA ILE A 5 7.79 -7.45 3.97
C ILE A 5 9.28 -7.72 3.71
N ARG A 6 9.63 -8.07 2.48
CA ARG A 6 11.01 -8.20 2.02
C ARG A 6 11.35 -7.05 1.07
N LEU A 7 12.47 -6.41 1.32
CA LEU A 7 12.95 -5.22 0.64
C LEU A 7 14.28 -5.55 -0.03
N VAL A 8 14.30 -5.56 -1.36
CA VAL A 8 15.51 -5.79 -2.16
C VAL A 8 15.86 -4.49 -2.86
N ASN A 9 17.04 -3.95 -2.58
CA ASN A 9 17.53 -2.69 -3.14
C ASN A 9 16.60 -1.48 -2.95
N PHE A 10 15.70 -1.51 -1.97
CA PHE A 10 14.84 -0.38 -1.62
C PHE A 10 15.57 0.55 -0.64
N LYS A 11 15.86 1.77 -1.07
CA LYS A 11 16.62 2.77 -0.32
C LYS A 11 17.94 2.23 0.24
N ASN A 12 18.04 2.00 1.55
CA ASN A 12 19.26 1.50 2.18
C ASN A 12 19.30 -0.03 2.32
N PHE A 13 18.21 -0.74 2.01
CA PHE A 13 18.11 -2.20 2.18
C PHE A 13 18.71 -2.92 0.97
N ALA A 14 19.65 -3.84 1.21
CA ALA A 14 20.22 -4.69 0.18
C ALA A 14 19.25 -5.81 -0.21
N ASP A 15 18.91 -6.63 0.78
CA ASP A 15 17.94 -7.71 0.72
C ASP A 15 17.61 -8.06 2.17
N GLU A 16 16.51 -7.52 2.70
CA GLU A 16 16.14 -7.68 4.10
C GLU A 16 14.66 -7.98 4.24
N THR A 17 14.34 -8.90 5.16
CA THR A 17 12.95 -9.30 5.43
C THR A 17 12.57 -8.93 6.85
N LEU A 18 11.57 -8.05 6.98
CA LEU A 18 10.93 -7.73 8.26
C LEU A 18 9.68 -8.59 8.43
N ARG A 19 9.64 -9.38 9.51
CA ARG A 19 8.42 -10.05 9.96
C ARG A 19 7.63 -9.13 10.88
N VAL A 20 6.33 -9.06 10.69
CA VAL A 20 5.41 -8.22 11.48
C VAL A 20 4.32 -9.07 12.12
N GLY A 21 4.01 -8.74 13.37
CA GLY A 21 2.89 -9.31 14.11
C GLY A 21 1.77 -8.28 14.32
N PRO A 22 0.69 -8.67 15.04
CA PRO A 22 -0.40 -7.77 15.44
C PRO A 22 0.09 -6.50 16.14
N PHE A 23 1.22 -6.59 16.83
CA PHE A 23 1.94 -5.47 17.40
C PHE A 23 3.43 -5.66 17.12
N THR A 24 4.06 -4.63 16.53
CA THR A 24 5.49 -4.65 16.17
C THR A 24 6.12 -3.32 16.56
N VAL A 25 7.20 -3.37 17.34
CA VAL A 25 7.97 -2.18 17.74
C VAL A 25 9.33 -2.20 17.05
N ILE A 26 9.65 -1.14 16.31
CA ILE A 26 10.92 -1.02 15.59
C ILE A 26 11.81 0.00 16.30
N VAL A 27 12.94 -0.46 16.84
CA VAL A 27 13.95 0.38 17.51
C VAL A 27 15.31 0.25 16.84
N GLY A 28 16.17 1.26 17.00
CA GLY A 28 17.51 1.26 16.42
C GLY A 28 18.11 2.66 16.31
N ALA A 29 19.41 2.75 16.02
CA ALA A 29 20.14 4.00 15.89
C ALA A 29 19.59 4.90 14.76
N ASN A 30 19.92 6.20 14.79
CA ASN A 30 19.61 7.10 13.68
C ASN A 30 20.26 6.59 12.38
N ALA A 31 19.59 6.84 11.25
CA ALA A 31 20.00 6.36 9.92
C ALA A 31 20.05 4.82 9.73
N SER A 32 19.56 4.01 10.68
CA SER A 32 19.52 2.55 10.55
C SER A 32 18.43 2.01 9.59
N GLY A 33 17.66 2.89 8.93
CA GLY A 33 16.60 2.49 7.98
C GLY A 33 15.18 2.38 8.54
N LYS A 34 14.93 2.66 9.83
CA LYS A 34 13.57 2.62 10.43
C LYS A 34 12.55 3.44 9.64
N SER A 35 12.95 4.66 9.29
CA SER A 35 12.21 5.58 8.43
C SER A 35 11.91 4.97 7.06
N ASN A 36 12.88 4.27 6.47
CA ASN A 36 12.71 3.65 5.15
C ASN A 36 11.76 2.45 5.20
N ILE A 37 11.65 1.74 6.32
CA ILE A 37 10.60 0.71 6.51
C ILE A 37 9.21 1.35 6.42
N ARG A 38 9.00 2.47 7.11
CA ARG A 38 7.74 3.22 7.00
C ARG A 38 7.49 3.65 5.55
N ASP A 39 8.50 4.14 4.86
CA ASP A 39 8.37 4.55 3.46
C ASP A 39 8.01 3.38 2.52
N ALA A 40 8.46 2.15 2.82
CA ALA A 40 8.05 0.95 2.08
C ALA A 40 6.56 0.61 2.30
N PHE A 41 6.06 0.72 3.54
CA PHE A 41 4.63 0.59 3.79
C PHE A 41 3.82 1.70 3.13
N ARG A 42 4.31 2.95 3.14
CA ARG A 42 3.67 4.04 2.40
C ARG A 42 3.62 3.76 0.90
N PHE A 43 4.69 3.21 0.32
CA PHE A 43 4.71 2.82 -1.08
C PHE A 43 3.60 1.79 -1.39
N LEU A 44 3.44 0.77 -0.55
CA LEU A 44 2.37 -0.23 -0.68
C LEU A 44 0.97 0.38 -0.50
N CYS A 45 0.80 1.29 0.46
CA CYS A 45 -0.47 2.00 0.65
C CYS A 45 -0.86 2.81 -0.59
N GLY A 46 0.10 3.53 -1.19
CA GLY A 46 -0.12 4.28 -2.43
C GLY A 46 -0.51 3.38 -3.61
N ILE A 47 -0.04 2.11 -3.64
CA ILE A 47 -0.54 1.10 -4.59
C ILE A 47 -2.01 0.77 -4.31
N GLY A 48 -2.37 0.55 -3.03
CA GLY A 48 -3.75 0.32 -2.60
C GLY A 48 -4.71 1.45 -3.00
N ASP A 49 -4.26 2.70 -2.84
CA ASP A 49 -4.97 3.92 -3.29
C ASP A 49 -5.09 4.01 -4.83
N GLY A 50 -4.23 3.31 -5.56
CA GLY A 50 -4.21 3.33 -7.01
C GLY A 50 -3.44 4.47 -7.63
N PHE A 51 -2.52 5.06 -6.87
CA PHE A 51 -1.62 6.08 -7.36
C PHE A 51 -0.62 5.51 -8.38
N THR A 52 -0.20 6.35 -9.31
CA THR A 52 0.95 6.07 -10.18
C THR A 52 2.25 6.11 -9.38
N LEU A 53 3.32 5.48 -9.88
CA LEU A 53 4.64 5.52 -9.23
C LEU A 53 5.10 6.95 -8.96
N ALA A 54 4.86 7.87 -9.89
CA ALA A 54 5.19 9.28 -9.74
C ALA A 54 4.40 9.95 -8.61
N GLU A 55 3.09 9.67 -8.48
CA GLU A 55 2.25 10.18 -7.38
C GLU A 55 2.66 9.58 -6.02
N ILE A 56 2.95 8.28 -5.97
CA ILE A 56 3.38 7.59 -4.74
C ILE A 56 4.67 8.23 -4.20
N ILE A 57 5.64 8.46 -5.08
CA ILE A 57 6.98 8.92 -4.71
C ILE A 57 7.01 10.44 -4.56
N GLY A 58 6.48 11.17 -5.53
CA GLY A 58 6.53 12.63 -5.64
C GLY A 58 5.40 13.36 -4.93
N GLY A 59 4.44 12.65 -4.33
CA GLY A 59 3.28 13.26 -3.68
C GLY A 59 2.12 13.49 -4.64
N LYS A 60 0.94 13.73 -4.08
CA LYS A 60 -0.27 14.07 -4.86
C LYS A 60 -0.98 15.25 -4.21
N SER A 61 -0.84 16.43 -4.82
CA SER A 61 -1.27 17.72 -4.26
C SER A 61 -2.75 17.83 -3.93
N ARG A 62 -3.61 16.91 -4.42
CA ARG A 62 -5.07 16.92 -4.20
C ARG A 62 -5.56 15.88 -3.19
N SER A 63 -4.71 15.01 -2.65
CA SER A 63 -5.14 13.88 -1.82
C SER A 63 -4.45 13.82 -0.45
N ASN A 64 -3.90 14.93 0.05
CA ASN A 64 -3.07 14.97 1.27
C ASN A 64 -1.91 13.95 1.29
N TRP A 65 -1.57 13.38 0.12
CA TRP A 65 -0.51 12.39 0.01
C TRP A 65 0.82 13.11 -0.09
N GLU A 66 1.55 13.13 1.02
CA GLU A 66 2.89 13.69 1.05
C GLU A 66 3.86 12.83 0.24
N PRO A 67 4.91 13.41 -0.37
CA PRO A 67 5.94 12.64 -1.05
C PRO A 67 6.59 11.59 -0.12
N ILE A 68 7.08 10.49 -0.69
CA ILE A 68 8.03 9.64 0.03
C ILE A 68 9.32 10.45 0.22
N ARG A 69 9.92 10.36 1.40
CA ARG A 69 11.14 11.12 1.72
C ARG A 69 12.28 10.77 0.77
N GLY A 70 13.03 11.81 0.41
CA GLY A 70 14.12 11.70 -0.55
C GLY A 70 13.64 12.01 -1.97
N ALA A 71 14.59 12.16 -2.88
CA ALA A 71 14.27 12.35 -4.30
C ALA A 71 13.90 11.01 -4.96
N ALA A 72 13.24 11.06 -6.12
CA ALA A 72 12.80 9.85 -6.83
C ALA A 72 13.97 8.92 -7.19
N ASN A 73 15.17 9.45 -7.38
CA ASN A 73 16.41 8.70 -7.61
C ASN A 73 17.00 8.06 -6.34
N GLU A 74 16.46 8.33 -5.15
CA GLU A 74 16.91 7.77 -3.87
C GLU A 74 16.07 6.57 -3.40
N ILE A 75 14.99 6.24 -4.13
CA ILE A 75 14.18 5.05 -3.83
C ILE A 75 14.90 3.75 -4.19
N ILE A 76 15.71 3.77 -5.25
CA ILE A 76 16.59 2.67 -5.64
C ILE A 76 17.89 2.82 -4.85
N ARG A 77 18.36 1.73 -4.26
CA ARG A 77 19.63 1.70 -3.53
C ARG A 77 20.79 2.10 -4.44
N PHE A 78 21.69 2.91 -3.90
CA PHE A 78 22.84 3.41 -4.65
C PHE A 78 23.62 2.29 -5.36
N GLY A 79 23.90 2.49 -6.65
CA GLY A 79 24.61 1.53 -7.50
C GLY A 79 23.74 0.36 -7.99
N GLN A 80 22.43 0.40 -7.77
CA GLN A 80 21.48 -0.60 -8.27
C GLN A 80 20.59 0.01 -9.34
N GLU A 81 20.04 -0.83 -10.22
CA GLU A 81 19.17 -0.40 -11.32
C GLU A 81 17.68 -0.51 -10.98
N LYS A 82 17.33 -1.28 -9.96
CA LYS A 82 15.93 -1.58 -9.62
C LYS A 82 15.81 -1.97 -8.15
N PHE A 83 14.60 -1.86 -7.63
CA PHE A 83 14.23 -2.38 -6.31
C PHE A 83 13.02 -3.30 -6.44
N SER A 84 12.83 -4.18 -5.46
CA SER A 84 11.58 -4.92 -5.29
C SER A 84 11.09 -4.89 -3.86
N ILE A 85 9.76 -4.96 -3.73
CA ILE A 85 9.06 -5.14 -2.47
C ILE A 85 8.21 -6.40 -2.61
N GLU A 86 8.39 -7.33 -1.69
CA GLU A 86 7.58 -8.54 -1.57
C GLU A 86 6.83 -8.52 -0.23
N VAL A 87 5.58 -8.96 -0.24
CA VAL A 87 4.70 -8.97 0.92
C VAL A 87 4.02 -10.32 1.03
N GLU A 88 4.13 -10.93 2.21
CA GLU A 88 3.28 -12.06 2.59
C GLU A 88 2.15 -11.54 3.48
N MET A 89 0.93 -11.98 3.21
CA MET A 89 -0.25 -11.56 3.96
C MET A 89 -1.24 -12.70 4.14
N ASN A 90 -1.96 -12.67 5.25
CA ASN A 90 -3.14 -13.50 5.45
C ASN A 90 -4.34 -12.83 4.78
N LEU A 91 -5.10 -13.64 4.06
CA LEU A 91 -6.44 -13.34 3.58
C LEU A 91 -7.47 -14.05 4.48
N ASP A 92 -8.75 -13.72 4.33
CA ASP A 92 -9.86 -14.38 5.00
C ASP A 92 -9.89 -15.87 4.67
N ASP A 93 -9.71 -16.19 3.39
CA ASP A 93 -9.68 -17.55 2.86
C ASP A 93 -8.25 -18.00 2.47
N GLY A 94 -7.23 -17.65 3.25
CA GLY A 94 -5.88 -18.23 3.09
C GLY A 94 -4.73 -17.24 3.17
N SER A 95 -3.80 -17.30 2.22
CA SER A 95 -2.61 -16.43 2.20
C SER A 95 -2.28 -15.94 0.81
N ALA A 96 -1.78 -14.70 0.74
CA ALA A 96 -1.29 -14.07 -0.47
C ALA A 96 0.21 -13.75 -0.39
N HIS A 97 0.89 -13.89 -1.53
CA HIS A 97 2.22 -13.35 -1.77
C HIS A 97 2.11 -12.35 -2.92
N TYR A 98 2.45 -11.10 -2.63
CA TYR A 98 2.48 -10.00 -3.59
C TYR A 98 3.92 -9.54 -3.80
N MET A 99 4.32 -9.32 -5.05
CA MET A 99 5.64 -8.80 -5.40
C MET A 99 5.49 -7.69 -6.44
N ILE A 100 6.22 -6.60 -6.26
CA ILE A 100 6.42 -5.56 -7.27
C ILE A 100 7.91 -5.22 -7.38
N GLU A 101 8.41 -5.16 -8.61
CA GLU A 101 9.76 -4.75 -8.98
C GLU A 101 9.68 -3.49 -9.84
N VAL A 102 10.43 -2.45 -9.48
CA VAL A 102 10.41 -1.13 -10.12
C VAL A 102 11.82 -0.72 -10.51
N GLY A 103 11.96 -0.10 -11.68
CA GLY A 103 13.22 0.45 -12.17
C GLY A 103 12.99 1.59 -13.17
N PRO A 104 14.07 2.18 -13.72
CA PRO A 104 13.99 3.27 -14.68
C PRO A 104 13.14 2.92 -15.89
N GLU A 105 12.38 3.89 -16.39
CA GLU A 105 11.74 3.77 -17.69
C GLU A 105 12.79 3.71 -18.81
N ILE A 106 12.53 2.93 -19.86
CA ILE A 106 13.52 2.67 -20.92
C ILE A 106 13.80 3.92 -21.75
N ARG A 107 12.76 4.73 -22.04
CA ARG A 107 12.86 5.91 -22.91
C ARG A 107 13.16 7.18 -22.14
N ASN A 108 12.65 7.29 -20.91
CA ASN A 108 12.94 8.37 -19.99
C ASN A 108 13.55 7.81 -18.68
N PRO A 109 14.88 7.62 -18.59
CA PRO A 109 15.53 7.09 -17.39
C PRO A 109 15.31 7.93 -16.12
N GLY A 110 14.78 9.15 -16.22
CA GLY A 110 14.38 9.97 -15.08
C GLY A 110 13.03 9.57 -14.47
N GLU A 111 12.24 8.77 -15.18
CA GLU A 111 10.97 8.21 -14.73
C GLU A 111 11.12 6.75 -14.30
N LEU A 112 10.15 6.26 -13.55
CA LEU A 112 10.12 4.89 -13.04
C LEU A 112 8.96 4.13 -13.68
N GLN A 113 9.20 2.85 -13.96
CA GLN A 113 8.19 1.90 -14.41
C GLN A 113 8.27 0.62 -13.60
N ILE A 114 7.14 -0.06 -13.50
CA ILE A 114 7.07 -1.43 -12.99
C ILE A 114 7.75 -2.33 -14.01
N LYS A 115 8.74 -3.09 -13.56
CA LYS A 115 9.46 -4.09 -14.35
C LYS A 115 8.80 -5.46 -14.23
N LYS A 116 8.34 -5.81 -13.04
CA LYS A 116 7.62 -7.05 -12.76
C LYS A 116 6.60 -6.84 -11.67
N GLU A 117 5.47 -7.52 -11.78
CA GLU A 117 4.48 -7.61 -10.70
C GLU A 117 3.90 -9.02 -10.66
N LYS A 118 3.60 -9.52 -9.47
CA LYS A 118 3.06 -10.86 -9.31
C LYS A 118 2.15 -10.90 -8.09
N LEU A 119 1.03 -11.61 -8.24
CA LEU A 119 0.17 -12.00 -7.12
C LEU A 119 -0.06 -13.51 -7.14
N ILE A 120 0.18 -14.14 -6.00
CA ILE A 120 -0.12 -15.55 -5.73
C ILE A 120 -1.07 -15.60 -4.54
N VAL A 121 -2.13 -16.40 -4.63
CA VAL A 121 -3.07 -16.66 -3.53
C VAL A 121 -3.22 -18.17 -3.37
N GLU A 122 -3.00 -18.70 -2.17
CA GLU A 122 -3.12 -20.14 -1.86
C GLU A 122 -2.37 -21.07 -2.83
N SER A 123 -1.22 -20.63 -3.36
CA SER A 123 -0.41 -21.30 -4.40
C SER A 123 -0.88 -21.15 -5.84
N GLU A 124 -2.06 -20.56 -6.07
CA GLU A 124 -2.53 -20.17 -7.40
C GLU A 124 -1.89 -18.84 -7.82
N THR A 125 -1.27 -18.79 -9.00
CA THR A 125 -0.76 -17.52 -9.55
C THR A 125 -1.92 -16.76 -10.18
N ILE A 126 -2.41 -15.74 -9.49
CA ILE A 126 -3.55 -14.92 -9.94
C ILE A 126 -3.16 -14.11 -11.17
N PHE A 127 -2.00 -13.45 -11.11
CA PHE A 127 -1.40 -12.81 -12.27
C PHE A 127 0.12 -12.68 -12.17
N THR A 128 0.75 -12.59 -13.33
CA THR A 128 2.14 -12.17 -13.51
C THR A 128 2.19 -11.07 -14.56
N ALA A 129 2.98 -10.05 -14.31
CA ALA A 129 3.21 -8.94 -15.22
C ALA A 129 4.70 -8.72 -15.42
N HIS A 130 5.08 -8.44 -16.66
CA HIS A 130 6.44 -8.08 -17.04
C HIS A 130 6.40 -6.91 -18.00
N SER A 131 7.29 -5.95 -17.80
CA SER A 131 7.39 -4.80 -18.70
C SER A 131 8.02 -5.20 -20.02
N ASP A 132 7.41 -4.78 -21.12
CA ASP A 132 8.09 -4.48 -22.37
C ASP A 132 8.40 -2.96 -22.45
N ASP A 133 8.91 -2.50 -23.59
CA ASP A 133 9.36 -1.11 -23.79
C ASP A 133 8.31 -0.05 -23.45
N GLU A 134 7.02 -0.33 -23.64
CA GLU A 134 5.94 0.67 -23.48
C GLU A 134 4.83 0.22 -22.51
N HIS A 135 4.64 -1.09 -22.30
CA HIS A 135 3.49 -1.64 -21.58
C HIS A 135 3.90 -2.73 -20.58
N LEU A 136 3.02 -3.00 -19.61
CA LEU A 136 3.06 -4.23 -18.83
C LEU A 136 2.26 -5.30 -19.56
N ARG A 137 2.93 -6.37 -19.95
CA ARG A 137 2.30 -7.61 -20.44
C ARG A 137 1.85 -8.41 -19.23
N VAL A 138 0.54 -8.59 -19.09
CA VAL A 138 -0.08 -9.24 -17.94
C VAL A 138 -0.74 -10.54 -18.38
N ARG A 139 -0.40 -11.62 -17.70
CA ARG A 139 -1.09 -12.92 -17.79
C ARG A 139 -1.78 -13.18 -16.47
N GLY A 140 -2.98 -13.73 -16.52
CA GLY A 140 -3.73 -14.06 -15.33
C GLY A 140 -4.42 -15.41 -15.39
N ALA A 141 -4.83 -15.90 -14.21
CA ALA A 141 -5.56 -17.15 -14.08
C ALA A 141 -6.98 -17.11 -14.69
N TRP A 142 -7.48 -15.92 -15.06
CA TRP A 142 -8.78 -15.75 -15.72
C TRP A 142 -8.80 -16.27 -17.16
N ASP A 143 -7.64 -16.49 -17.77
CA ASP A 143 -7.55 -16.98 -19.14
C ASP A 143 -6.80 -18.32 -19.24
N ARG A 144 -7.52 -19.32 -19.75
CA ARG A 144 -6.99 -20.67 -19.99
C ARG A 144 -6.09 -20.72 -21.23
N GLU A 145 -6.28 -19.80 -22.17
CA GLU A 145 -5.47 -19.69 -23.38
C GLU A 145 -4.18 -18.87 -23.14
N GLN A 146 -4.06 -18.25 -21.97
CA GLN A 146 -2.90 -17.47 -21.54
C GLN A 146 -2.60 -16.28 -22.46
N GLU A 147 -3.62 -15.68 -23.08
CA GLU A 147 -3.50 -14.41 -23.77
C GLU A 147 -3.08 -13.31 -22.81
N GLU A 148 -2.27 -12.39 -23.34
CA GLU A 148 -1.75 -11.28 -22.58
C GLU A 148 -2.61 -10.04 -22.78
N ILE A 149 -2.86 -9.33 -21.68
CA ILE A 149 -3.37 -7.96 -21.73
C ILE A 149 -2.22 -6.98 -21.55
N PHE A 150 -2.39 -5.78 -22.08
CA PHE A 150 -1.41 -4.70 -21.99
C PHE A 150 -1.95 -3.61 -21.08
N LEU A 151 -1.21 -3.34 -20.00
CA LEU A 151 -1.56 -2.33 -18.99
C LEU A 151 -0.48 -1.26 -18.89
N GLN A 152 -0.80 -0.16 -18.22
CA GLN A 152 0.16 0.94 -18.02
C GLN A 152 1.26 0.50 -17.05
N SER A 153 2.52 0.79 -17.38
CA SER A 153 3.69 0.41 -16.59
C SER A 153 3.99 1.34 -15.42
N ASN A 154 3.34 2.49 -15.34
CA ASN A 154 3.49 3.47 -14.26
C ASN A 154 2.49 3.27 -13.10
N ARG A 155 1.62 2.26 -13.16
CA ARG A 155 0.61 1.95 -12.13
C ARG A 155 0.55 0.46 -11.89
N ALA A 156 0.34 0.04 -10.64
CA ALA A 156 0.24 -1.37 -10.29
C ALA A 156 -0.93 -2.07 -11.01
N VAL A 157 -0.65 -3.24 -11.59
CA VAL A 157 -1.63 -4.17 -12.17
C VAL A 157 -2.68 -4.52 -11.14
N LEU A 158 -2.27 -4.74 -9.88
CA LEU A 158 -3.15 -5.04 -8.77
C LEU A 158 -4.35 -4.06 -8.70
N ARG A 159 -4.10 -2.75 -8.85
CA ARG A 159 -5.16 -1.75 -8.86
C ARG A 159 -5.89 -1.69 -10.20
N GLN A 160 -5.15 -1.73 -11.31
CA GLN A 160 -5.73 -1.63 -12.65
C GLN A 160 -6.78 -2.73 -12.90
N LEU A 161 -6.56 -3.93 -12.38
CA LEU A 161 -7.52 -5.03 -12.44
C LEU A 161 -8.78 -4.81 -11.59
N THR A 162 -8.77 -3.90 -10.61
CA THR A 162 -9.97 -3.57 -9.81
C THR A 162 -10.72 -2.35 -10.31
N THR A 163 -10.26 -1.72 -11.40
CA THR A 163 -10.81 -0.47 -11.92
C THR A 163 -11.42 -0.70 -13.31
N PRO A 164 -12.66 -0.27 -13.58
CA PRO A 164 -13.24 -0.34 -14.92
C PRO A 164 -12.50 0.53 -15.95
N PRO A 165 -12.50 0.18 -17.25
CA PRO A 165 -13.15 -1.00 -17.84
C PRO A 165 -12.30 -2.27 -17.70
N ILE A 166 -12.97 -3.41 -17.50
CA ILE A 166 -12.33 -4.73 -17.52
C ILE A 166 -11.93 -5.02 -18.98
N PRO A 167 -10.68 -5.44 -19.26
CA PRO A 167 -10.23 -5.82 -20.60
C PRO A 167 -11.17 -6.80 -21.30
N GLU A 168 -11.44 -6.58 -22.60
CA GLU A 168 -12.41 -7.39 -23.36
C GLU A 168 -12.01 -8.87 -23.51
N SER A 169 -10.71 -9.16 -23.49
CA SER A 169 -10.15 -10.51 -23.54
C SER A 169 -10.38 -11.32 -22.25
N MET A 170 -10.98 -10.72 -21.23
CA MET A 170 -11.19 -11.36 -19.94
C MET A 170 -12.54 -12.10 -19.92
N SER A 171 -12.52 -13.43 -19.75
CA SER A 171 -13.75 -14.18 -19.46
C SER A 171 -14.40 -13.63 -18.20
N LYS A 172 -15.62 -13.07 -18.34
CA LYS A 172 -16.35 -12.44 -17.23
C LYS A 172 -16.45 -13.36 -16.02
N GLN A 173 -16.70 -14.65 -16.23
CA GLN A 173 -16.88 -15.62 -15.16
C GLN A 173 -15.60 -15.84 -14.34
N ALA A 174 -14.48 -16.16 -14.99
CA ALA A 174 -13.23 -16.43 -14.31
C ALA A 174 -12.67 -15.17 -13.62
N PHE A 175 -12.91 -14.00 -14.20
CA PHE A 175 -12.55 -12.75 -13.55
C PHE A 175 -13.38 -12.45 -12.29
N TYR A 176 -14.70 -12.69 -12.31
CA TYR A 176 -15.54 -12.53 -11.11
C TYR A 176 -15.15 -13.48 -9.97
N GLU A 177 -14.58 -14.65 -10.28
CA GLU A 177 -14.06 -15.58 -9.27
C GLU A 177 -12.75 -15.07 -8.61
N LEU A 178 -11.89 -14.37 -9.37
CA LEU A 178 -10.60 -13.87 -8.87
C LEU A 178 -10.69 -12.47 -8.25
N LEU A 179 -11.68 -11.67 -8.67
CA LEU A 179 -11.83 -10.27 -8.25
C LEU A 179 -11.92 -10.11 -6.71
N PRO A 180 -12.66 -10.95 -5.96
CA PRO A 180 -12.68 -10.88 -4.49
C PRO A 180 -11.28 -11.03 -3.88
N LYS A 181 -10.49 -12.01 -4.36
CA LYS A 181 -9.11 -12.24 -3.88
C LYS A 181 -8.21 -11.01 -4.14
N ILE A 182 -8.31 -10.42 -5.33
CA ILE A 182 -7.55 -9.21 -5.69
C ILE A 182 -8.01 -8.02 -4.85
N ALA A 183 -9.32 -7.83 -4.70
CA ALA A 183 -9.91 -6.74 -3.94
C ALA A 183 -9.52 -6.80 -2.46
N GLU A 184 -9.44 -7.99 -1.87
CA GLU A 184 -9.01 -8.15 -0.49
C GLU A 184 -7.53 -7.75 -0.29
N VAL A 185 -6.64 -8.14 -1.22
CA VAL A 185 -5.24 -7.71 -1.21
C VAL A 185 -5.15 -6.18 -1.35
N VAL A 186 -5.89 -5.59 -2.29
CA VAL A 186 -5.97 -4.13 -2.46
C VAL A 186 -6.47 -3.46 -1.17
N PHE A 187 -7.48 -4.02 -0.53
CA PHE A 187 -8.04 -3.51 0.72
C PHE A 187 -7.01 -3.55 1.84
N ILE A 188 -6.26 -4.64 2.01
CA ILE A 188 -5.17 -4.72 3.00
C ILE A 188 -4.10 -3.65 2.77
N LEU A 189 -3.77 -3.34 1.51
CA LEU A 189 -2.80 -2.30 1.20
C LEU A 189 -3.38 -0.90 1.44
N PHE A 190 -4.64 -0.67 1.06
CA PHE A 190 -5.36 0.61 1.19
C PHE A 190 -5.68 0.98 2.65
N GLU A 191 -5.97 0.00 3.50
CA GLU A 191 -6.36 0.24 4.90
C GLU A 191 -5.19 0.61 5.82
N MET A 192 -3.96 0.69 5.30
CA MET A 192 -2.85 1.21 6.08
C MET A 192 -3.13 2.66 6.49
N ARG A 193 -2.80 3.00 7.73
CA ARG A 193 -2.87 4.36 8.27
C ARG A 193 -1.52 4.74 8.86
N PHE A 194 -1.12 5.99 8.68
CA PHE A 194 0.19 6.49 9.11
C PHE A 194 -0.01 7.63 10.10
N LEU A 195 -0.30 7.28 11.34
CA LEU A 195 -0.60 8.26 12.39
C LEU A 195 0.63 9.13 12.71
N GLU A 196 0.55 10.40 12.35
CA GLU A 196 1.45 11.51 12.69
C GLU A 196 0.66 12.62 13.38
N LEU A 197 0.09 12.26 14.53
CA LEU A 197 -0.82 13.12 15.27
C LEU A 197 -0.20 14.51 15.52
N SER A 198 -0.91 15.54 15.06
CA SER A 198 -0.55 16.94 15.22
C SER A 198 -1.57 17.62 16.13
N PRO A 199 -1.16 18.11 17.32
CA PRO A 199 -2.08 18.77 18.25
C PRO A 199 -2.85 19.94 17.64
N ASP A 200 -2.27 20.64 16.67
CA ASP A 200 -2.92 21.77 16.01
C ASP A 200 -4.02 21.29 15.06
N ARG A 201 -3.73 20.25 14.25
CA ARG A 201 -4.71 19.61 13.36
C ARG A 201 -5.84 18.93 14.13
N MET A 202 -5.53 18.31 15.26
CA MET A 202 -6.51 17.69 16.15
C MET A 202 -7.54 18.67 16.73
N ARG A 203 -7.20 19.96 16.81
CA ARG A 203 -8.10 21.01 17.31
C ARG A 203 -8.90 21.68 16.19
N GLU A 204 -8.65 21.36 14.93
CA GLU A 204 -9.40 21.92 13.81
C GLU A 204 -10.86 21.41 13.86
N PRO A 205 -11.85 22.28 13.53
CA PRO A 205 -13.24 21.86 13.43
C PRO A 205 -13.41 20.74 12.40
N SER A 206 -14.32 19.81 12.70
CA SER A 206 -14.62 18.67 11.83
C SER A 206 -15.97 18.87 11.15
N LEU A 207 -16.10 18.36 9.93
CA LEU A 207 -17.40 18.35 9.26
C LEU A 207 -18.29 17.27 9.89
N PRO A 208 -19.60 17.52 10.09
CA PRO A 208 -20.52 16.51 10.61
C PRO A 208 -20.49 15.22 9.77
N GLY A 209 -20.50 14.07 10.44
CA GLY A 209 -20.48 12.75 9.79
C GLY A 209 -19.09 12.21 9.46
N MET A 210 -18.01 12.91 9.82
CA MET A 210 -16.65 12.38 9.73
C MET A 210 -16.34 11.48 10.94
N ASP A 211 -16.39 10.17 10.76
CA ASP A 211 -16.27 9.15 11.82
C ASP A 211 -14.88 8.46 11.87
N VAL A 212 -13.96 8.88 10.99
CA VAL A 212 -12.58 8.35 10.93
C VAL A 212 -11.57 9.44 11.32
N LEU A 213 -10.69 9.09 12.26
CA LEU A 213 -9.55 9.93 12.64
C LEU A 213 -8.54 9.98 11.47
N GLY A 214 -8.21 11.19 11.03
CA GLY A 214 -7.22 11.39 9.97
C GLY A 214 -5.80 11.02 10.42
N ASP A 215 -4.89 10.87 9.45
CA ASP A 215 -3.49 10.52 9.71
C ASP A 215 -2.78 11.56 10.61
N PHE A 216 -3.15 12.83 10.55
CA PHE A 216 -2.60 13.88 11.43
C PHE A 216 -3.49 14.17 12.64
N GLY A 217 -4.51 13.36 12.87
CA GLY A 217 -5.48 13.51 13.96
C GLY A 217 -6.65 14.43 13.62
N GLU A 218 -6.89 14.73 12.34
CA GLU A 218 -8.09 15.45 11.90
C GLU A 218 -9.37 14.67 12.25
N ASN A 219 -10.51 15.36 12.28
CA ASN A 219 -11.83 14.81 12.62
C ASN A 219 -12.00 14.39 14.10
N LEU A 220 -11.04 14.70 14.97
CA LEU A 220 -11.09 14.29 16.37
C LEU A 220 -12.41 14.66 17.08
N PRO A 221 -12.95 15.89 16.97
CA PRO A 221 -14.25 16.23 17.56
C PRO A 221 -15.41 15.30 17.18
N THR A 222 -15.60 14.98 15.90
CA THR A 222 -16.71 14.14 15.43
C THR A 222 -16.48 12.65 15.71
N VAL A 223 -15.22 12.21 15.69
CA VAL A 223 -14.85 10.85 16.14
C VAL A 223 -15.16 10.68 17.64
N LEU A 224 -14.82 11.68 18.47
CA LEU A 224 -15.14 11.66 19.89
C LEU A 224 -16.64 11.70 20.14
N GLU A 225 -17.38 12.55 19.41
CA GLU A 225 -18.85 12.58 19.45
C GLU A 225 -19.43 11.19 19.16
N GLU A 226 -19.00 10.55 18.07
CA GLU A 226 -19.45 9.20 17.68
C GLU A 226 -19.12 8.15 18.75
N ILE A 227 -17.91 8.17 19.32
CA ILE A 227 -17.52 7.29 20.44
C ILE A 227 -18.45 7.49 21.65
N CYS A 228 -18.84 8.74 21.93
CA CYS A 228 -19.69 9.08 23.06
C CYS A 228 -21.17 8.68 22.86
N THR A 229 -21.60 8.39 21.63
CA THR A 229 -22.98 7.91 21.37
C THR A 229 -23.22 6.50 21.92
N ASP A 230 -22.17 5.68 22.06
CA ASP A 230 -22.23 4.35 22.68
C ASP A 230 -21.76 4.44 24.15
N PRO A 231 -22.65 4.23 25.14
CA PRO A 231 -22.30 4.29 26.55
C PRO A 231 -21.12 3.40 26.94
N LYS A 232 -20.97 2.23 26.30
CA LYS A 232 -19.84 1.31 26.60
C LYS A 232 -18.51 1.86 26.10
N ARG A 233 -18.51 2.45 24.90
CA ARG A 233 -17.29 3.06 24.34
C ARG A 233 -16.89 4.31 25.12
N LEU A 234 -17.86 5.10 25.57
CA LEU A 234 -17.63 6.24 26.46
C LEU A 234 -16.98 5.82 27.79
N GLU A 235 -17.49 4.77 28.42
CA GLU A 235 -16.91 4.23 29.66
C GLU A 235 -15.47 3.76 29.45
N ILE A 236 -15.20 3.05 28.35
CA ILE A 236 -13.84 2.64 27.99
C ILE A 236 -12.93 3.87 27.81
N LEU A 237 -13.33 4.84 26.98
CA LEU A 237 -12.51 6.04 26.72
C LEU A 237 -12.20 6.80 28.01
N THR A 238 -13.21 7.03 28.86
CA THR A 238 -13.03 7.77 30.11
C THR A 238 -12.14 7.03 31.10
N SER A 239 -12.21 5.69 31.17
CA SER A 239 -11.30 4.89 32.01
C SER A 239 -9.84 5.07 31.60
N TRP A 240 -9.54 5.05 30.29
CA TRP A 240 -8.18 5.28 29.77
C TRP A 240 -7.67 6.69 30.06
N ILE A 241 -8.53 7.70 29.91
CA ILE A 241 -8.16 9.08 30.23
C ILE A 241 -7.84 9.21 31.73
N HIS A 242 -8.66 8.63 32.62
CA HIS A 242 -8.41 8.65 34.07
C HIS A 242 -7.09 7.95 34.46
N GLU A 243 -6.71 6.87 33.78
CA GLU A 243 -5.41 6.23 34.01
C GLU A 243 -4.23 7.12 33.59
N LEU A 244 -4.37 7.90 32.51
CA LEU A 244 -3.32 8.78 31.97
C LEU A 244 -3.23 10.13 32.68
N THR A 245 -4.35 10.61 33.23
CA THR A 245 -4.41 11.81 34.07
C THR A 245 -4.89 11.42 35.47
N PRO A 246 -3.98 10.94 36.35
CA PRO A 246 -4.31 10.73 37.75
C PRO A 246 -4.59 12.10 38.38
N MET A 247 -5.88 12.47 38.40
CA MET A 247 -6.40 13.54 39.24
C MET A 247 -6.79 12.98 40.61
#